data_AF-A0A5J4E438-F1
#
_entry.id   AF-A0A5J4E438-F1
#
_cell.length_a   1.000
_cell.length_b   1.000
_cell.length_c   1.000
_cell.angle_alpha   90.00
_cell.angle_beta   90.00
_cell.angle_gamma   90.00
#
_symmetry.space_group_name_H-M   'P 1'
#
loop_
_entity.id
_entity.type
_entity.pdbx_description
1 polymer ?
#
loop_
_entity_poly.entity_id
_entity_poly.type
_entity_poly.pdbx_seq_one_letter_code
_entity_poly.pdbx_strand_id
1 'polypeptide(L)'
;MKLQCSTSQGAAPGEADDTSRQPVKFGILVSEGPYTHQASDTAYHFTAAALGSGHEIVRIFFYHDGVNNGTSLGVPPQDDRNITTRWRELAEKHNLDMVLCITAAQRRGLLDPDAAKRAGKDTSNMAQGFNISGLGQLIDAGIQADRLLVFGD
;
A
#
# COMPACT_ATOMS: atom_id res chain seq x y z
N MET A 1 -61.85 -17.80 28.92
CA MET A 1 -60.83 -17.40 29.91
C MET A 1 -59.59 -18.26 29.71
N LYS A 2 -58.59 -17.71 29.02
CA LYS A 2 -57.16 -18.10 28.88
C LYS A 2 -56.56 -17.03 27.95
N LEU A 3 -56.29 -15.83 28.48
CA LEU A 3 -54.96 -15.33 28.84
C LEU A 3 -53.98 -15.38 27.65
N GLN A 4 -53.92 -14.25 26.95
CA GLN A 4 -52.80 -13.87 26.08
C GLN A 4 -51.54 -13.76 26.96
N CYS A 5 -50.49 -14.49 26.60
CA CYS A 5 -49.16 -14.30 27.16
C CYS A 5 -48.36 -13.49 26.14
N SER A 6 -48.11 -12.22 26.46
CA SER A 6 -47.10 -11.43 25.75
C SER A 6 -45.73 -11.98 26.11
N THR A 7 -44.89 -12.20 25.11
CA THR A 7 -43.45 -12.40 25.31
C THR A 7 -42.72 -11.51 24.32
N SER A 8 -42.36 -10.34 24.82
CA SER A 8 -41.28 -9.51 24.32
C SER A 8 -39.94 -10.23 24.59
N GLN A 9 -39.17 -10.52 23.55
CA GLN A 9 -37.76 -10.94 23.58
C GLN A 9 -37.31 -10.88 22.12
N GLY A 10 -36.27 -10.19 21.69
CA GLY A 10 -35.20 -9.45 22.33
C GLY A 10 -34.16 -9.29 21.22
N ALA A 11 -33.81 -8.06 20.85
CA ALA A 11 -32.81 -7.84 19.80
C ALA A 11 -31.48 -8.48 20.21
N ALA A 12 -30.83 -9.17 19.27
CA ALA A 12 -29.54 -9.80 19.48
C ALA A 12 -28.49 -8.74 19.93
N PRO A 13 -27.65 -9.05 20.92
CA PRO A 13 -26.62 -8.14 21.37
C PRO A 13 -25.40 -8.22 20.43
N GLY A 14 -25.02 -7.10 19.83
CA GLY A 14 -23.63 -6.90 19.39
C GLY A 14 -23.36 -6.55 17.92
N GLU A 15 -24.34 -6.11 17.13
CA GLU A 15 -24.01 -5.30 15.94
C GLU A 15 -23.69 -3.89 16.42
N ALA A 16 -22.42 -3.67 16.77
CA ALA A 16 -21.91 -2.32 16.94
C ALA A 16 -22.07 -1.61 15.60
N ASP A 17 -22.99 -0.67 15.56
CA ASP A 17 -23.16 0.31 14.50
C ASP A 17 -21.85 1.12 14.37
N ASP A 18 -20.90 0.64 13.55
CA ASP A 18 -19.60 1.30 13.27
C ASP A 18 -19.76 2.53 12.35
N THR A 19 -20.98 3.04 12.17
CA THR A 19 -21.26 4.21 11.33
C THR A 19 -20.78 5.53 11.95
N SER A 20 -20.25 5.52 13.18
CA SER A 20 -19.69 6.70 13.84
C SER A 20 -18.18 6.91 13.65
N ARG A 21 -17.44 5.96 13.06
CA ARG A 21 -15.99 6.08 12.92
C ARG A 21 -15.61 6.89 11.68
N GLN A 22 -15.07 8.09 11.90
CA GLN A 22 -14.56 8.92 10.81
C GLN A 22 -13.41 8.19 10.06
N PRO A 23 -13.38 8.26 8.72
CA PRO A 23 -12.31 7.66 7.94
C PRO A 23 -10.96 8.31 8.28
N VAL A 24 -9.97 7.49 8.61
CA VAL A 24 -8.61 7.93 8.90
C VAL A 24 -7.80 7.89 7.62
N LYS A 25 -6.95 8.90 7.41
CA LYS A 25 -6.00 8.97 6.31
C LYS A 25 -4.65 8.40 6.73
N PHE A 26 -4.16 7.42 5.97
CA PHE A 26 -2.86 6.80 6.19
C PHE A 26 -1.85 7.19 5.12
N GLY A 27 -0.66 7.59 5.55
CA GLY A 27 0.56 7.52 4.75
C GLY A 27 1.27 6.22 5.09
N ILE A 28 1.81 5.55 4.08
CA ILE A 28 2.53 4.27 4.27
C ILE A 28 3.95 4.43 3.74
N LEU A 29 4.94 4.05 4.55
CA LEU A 29 6.34 3.97 4.17
C LEU A 29 6.78 2.50 4.18
N VAL A 30 7.27 2.00 3.06
CA VAL A 30 7.86 0.66 2.93
C VAL A 30 9.36 0.81 2.69
N SER A 31 10.19 0.31 3.62
CA SER A 31 11.64 0.50 3.60
C SER A 31 12.42 -0.70 3.06
N GLU A 32 11.81 -1.88 3.01
CA GLU A 32 12.50 -3.13 2.64
C GLU A 32 12.06 -3.72 1.31
N GLY A 33 13.02 -4.36 0.64
CA GLY A 33 12.78 -5.07 -0.62
C GLY A 33 11.85 -6.28 -0.47
N PRO A 34 11.17 -6.69 -1.57
CA PRO A 34 10.30 -7.85 -1.55
C PRO A 34 11.10 -9.14 -1.32
N TYR A 35 10.45 -10.16 -0.74
CA TYR A 35 10.96 -11.52 -0.49
C TYR A 35 12.09 -11.66 0.54
N THR A 36 12.91 -10.64 0.77
CA THR A 36 13.96 -10.67 1.81
C THR A 36 13.40 -10.43 3.20
N HIS A 37 12.48 -9.48 3.34
CA HIS A 37 11.81 -9.13 4.60
C HIS A 37 10.29 -9.17 4.42
N GLN A 38 9.57 -9.43 5.51
CA GLN A 38 8.09 -9.47 5.50
C GLN A 38 7.47 -8.06 5.42
N ALA A 39 8.25 -6.98 5.54
CA ALA A 39 7.74 -5.61 5.61
C ALA A 39 6.78 -5.25 4.47
N SER A 40 7.09 -5.65 3.22
CA SER A 40 6.21 -5.38 2.07
C SER A 40 4.90 -6.17 2.13
N ASP A 41 4.94 -7.45 2.53
CA ASP A 41 3.75 -8.28 2.71
C ASP A 41 2.85 -7.71 3.82
N THR A 42 3.45 -7.31 4.96
CA THR A 42 2.72 -6.70 6.08
C THR A 42 2.10 -5.35 5.69
N ALA A 43 2.85 -4.51 4.98
CA ALA A 43 2.34 -3.24 4.46
C ALA A 43 1.18 -3.45 3.47
N TYR A 44 1.29 -4.44 2.58
CA TYR A 44 0.24 -4.80 1.63
C TYR A 44 -1.05 -5.21 2.34
N HIS A 45 -0.96 -6.13 3.31
CA HIS A 45 -2.11 -6.60 4.06
C HIS A 45 -2.74 -5.50 4.91
N PHE A 46 -1.93 -4.64 5.53
CA PHE A 46 -2.43 -3.46 6.23
C PHE A 46 -3.19 -2.53 5.29
N THR A 47 -2.61 -2.21 4.11
CA THR A 47 -3.23 -1.33 3.11
C THR A 47 -4.58 -1.87 2.66
N ALA A 48 -4.64 -3.15 2.29
CA ALA A 48 -5.87 -3.79 1.84
C ALA A 48 -6.94 -3.82 2.95
N ALA A 49 -6.55 -4.09 4.20
CA ALA A 49 -7.46 -4.09 5.33
C ALA A 49 -7.98 -2.68 5.64
N ALA A 50 -7.11 -1.66 5.65
CA ALA A 50 -7.48 -0.27 5.89
C ALA A 50 -8.49 0.22 4.84
N LEU A 51 -8.22 -0.05 3.56
CA LEU A 51 -9.16 0.24 2.47
C LEU A 51 -10.50 -0.51 2.64
N GLY A 52 -10.45 -1.78 3.04
CA GLY A 52 -11.64 -2.59 3.32
C GLY A 52 -12.46 -2.10 4.51
N SER A 53 -11.84 -1.40 5.47
CA SER A 53 -12.49 -0.75 6.61
C SER A 53 -12.92 0.70 6.33
N GLY A 54 -12.88 1.15 5.07
CA GLY A 54 -13.31 2.50 4.68
C GLY A 54 -12.32 3.60 5.03
N HIS A 55 -11.06 3.27 5.34
CA HIS A 55 -10.00 4.26 5.52
C HIS A 55 -9.38 4.67 4.18
N GLU A 56 -8.71 5.81 4.18
CA GLU A 56 -8.07 6.37 2.98
C GLU A 56 -6.55 6.17 3.03
N ILE A 57 -5.96 5.87 1.88
CA ILE A 57 -4.51 5.78 1.72
C ILE A 57 -4.07 6.99 0.88
N VAL A 58 -3.39 7.94 1.53
CA VAL A 58 -2.91 9.16 0.88
C VAL A 58 -1.82 8.82 -0.14
N ARG A 59 -0.85 8.01 0.29
CA ARG A 59 0.30 7.61 -0.51
C ARG A 59 0.99 6.40 0.11
N ILE A 60 1.50 5.53 -0.75
CA ILE A 60 2.45 4.49 -0.38
C ILE A 60 3.80 4.91 -0.94
N PHE A 61 4.73 5.24 -0.06
CA PHE A 61 6.07 5.66 -0.41
C PHE A 61 7.06 4.54 -0.16
N PHE A 62 7.83 4.17 -1.17
CA PHE A 62 8.86 3.15 -1.11
C PHE A 62 10.23 3.82 -1.01
N TYR A 63 10.95 3.50 0.06
CA TYR A 63 12.27 4.07 0.34
C TYR A 63 13.29 2.98 0.67
N HIS A 64 14.58 3.34 0.75
CA HIS A 64 15.68 2.38 0.94
C HIS A 64 15.59 1.19 -0.04
N ASP A 65 15.60 -0.04 0.46
CA ASP A 65 15.47 -1.26 -0.34
C ASP A 65 14.02 -1.49 -0.80
N GLY A 66 13.05 -0.81 -0.18
CA GLY A 66 11.65 -0.80 -0.53
C GLY A 66 11.37 -0.42 -1.97
N VAL A 67 12.24 0.37 -2.60
CA VAL A 67 12.10 0.68 -4.04
C VAL A 67 12.07 -0.58 -4.91
N ASN A 68 12.75 -1.66 -4.51
CA ASN A 68 12.79 -2.92 -5.27
C ASN A 68 11.41 -3.58 -5.41
N ASN A 69 10.39 -3.17 -4.64
CA ASN A 69 9.00 -3.61 -4.83
C ASN A 69 8.41 -3.15 -6.18
N GLY A 70 8.98 -2.12 -6.79
CA GLY A 70 8.52 -1.54 -8.06
C GLY A 70 9.19 -2.10 -9.31
N THR A 71 9.97 -3.19 -9.24
CA THR A 71 10.63 -3.78 -10.42
C THR A 71 9.67 -4.65 -11.24
N SER A 72 9.62 -4.47 -12.56
CA SER A 72 8.83 -5.31 -13.47
C SER A 72 9.50 -6.63 -13.83
N LEU A 73 10.76 -6.82 -13.43
CA LEU A 73 11.58 -7.96 -13.81
C LEU A 73 11.52 -9.13 -12.82
N GLY A 74 10.74 -9.00 -11.74
CA GLY A 74 10.56 -10.05 -10.75
C GLY A 74 9.80 -11.25 -11.34
N VAL A 75 10.41 -12.43 -11.28
CA VAL A 75 9.81 -13.70 -11.72
C VAL A 75 9.82 -14.70 -10.56
N PRO A 76 8.98 -14.50 -9.52
CA PRO A 76 8.86 -15.46 -8.43
C PRO A 76 8.27 -16.79 -8.93
N PRO A 77 8.39 -17.88 -8.16
CA PRO A 77 7.72 -19.15 -8.44
C PRO A 77 6.21 -18.96 -8.67
N GLN A 78 5.62 -19.77 -9.57
CA GLN A 78 4.20 -19.68 -9.95
C GLN A 78 3.24 -19.98 -8.78
N ASP A 79 3.69 -20.76 -7.81
CA ASP A 79 2.96 -21.15 -6.61
C ASP A 79 3.20 -20.19 -5.43
N ASP A 80 4.03 -19.17 -5.60
CA ASP A 80 4.25 -18.12 -4.61
C ASP A 80 3.55 -16.81 -5.02
N ARG A 81 3.45 -15.88 -4.07
CA ARG A 81 2.93 -14.54 -4.28
C ARG A 81 3.87 -13.71 -5.14
N ASN A 82 3.33 -13.05 -6.15
CA ASN A 82 4.04 -11.97 -6.84
C ASN A 82 3.74 -10.63 -6.18
N ILE A 83 4.67 -10.15 -5.33
CA ILE A 83 4.49 -8.93 -4.53
C ILE A 83 4.28 -7.70 -5.40
N THR A 84 5.07 -7.52 -6.47
CA THR A 84 4.92 -6.39 -7.39
C THR A 84 3.56 -6.42 -8.08
N THR A 85 3.13 -7.57 -8.60
CA THR A 85 1.81 -7.71 -9.23
C THR A 85 0.69 -7.39 -8.24
N ARG A 86 0.78 -7.90 -7.00
CA ARG A 86 -0.21 -7.60 -5.95
C ARG A 86 -0.33 -6.10 -5.67
N TRP A 87 0.79 -5.39 -5.53
CA TRP A 87 0.78 -3.94 -5.35
C TRP A 87 0.12 -3.23 -6.53
N ARG A 88 0.45 -3.63 -7.76
CA ARG A 88 -0.15 -3.06 -8.98
C ARG A 88 -1.66 -3.26 -9.05
N GLU A 89 -2.12 -4.47 -8.81
CA GLU A 89 -3.55 -4.80 -8.84
C GLU A 89 -4.32 -4.04 -7.76
N LEU A 90 -3.75 -3.92 -6.55
CA LEU A 90 -4.36 -3.15 -5.48
C LEU A 90 -4.42 -1.66 -5.82
N ALA A 91 -3.34 -1.12 -6.39
CA ALA A 91 -3.27 0.27 -6.81
C ALA A 91 -4.23 0.60 -7.94
N GLU A 92 -4.38 -0.28 -8.93
CA GLU A 92 -5.36 -0.13 -10.00
C GLU A 92 -6.79 -0.16 -9.46
N LYS A 93 -7.10 -1.12 -8.60
CA LYS A 93 -8.43 -1.30 -8.02
C LYS A 93 -8.88 -0.10 -7.16
N HIS A 94 -7.96 0.52 -6.43
CA HIS A 94 -8.26 1.58 -5.47
C HIS A 94 -7.69 2.95 -5.86
N ASN A 95 -7.14 3.08 -7.06
CA ASN A 95 -6.48 4.30 -7.56
C ASN A 95 -5.43 4.85 -6.58
N LEU A 96 -4.52 3.99 -6.12
CA LEU A 96 -3.53 4.34 -5.09
C LEU A 96 -2.32 5.05 -5.70
N ASP A 97 -1.83 6.09 -5.01
CA ASP A 97 -0.57 6.75 -5.34
C ASP A 97 0.63 5.97 -4.75
N MET A 98 1.31 5.21 -5.59
CA MET A 98 2.52 4.48 -5.23
C MET A 98 3.77 5.19 -5.75
N VAL A 99 4.60 5.69 -4.85
CA VAL A 99 5.77 6.50 -5.17
C VAL A 99 7.06 5.80 -4.76
N LEU A 100 7.96 5.62 -5.71
CA LEU A 100 9.33 5.16 -5.50
C LEU A 100 10.25 6.36 -5.35
N CYS A 101 11.08 6.38 -4.31
CA CYS A 101 12.07 7.44 -4.17
C CYS A 101 13.11 7.40 -5.30
N ILE A 102 13.22 8.48 -6.07
CA ILE A 102 14.11 8.59 -7.23
C ILE A 102 15.58 8.29 -6.90
N THR A 103 16.10 8.88 -5.83
CA THR A 103 17.51 8.69 -5.45
C THR A 103 17.79 7.26 -4.99
N ALA A 104 16.86 6.65 -4.25
CA ALA A 104 17.02 5.27 -3.79
C ALA A 104 16.87 4.25 -4.93
N ALA A 105 15.92 4.49 -5.84
CA ALA A 105 15.67 3.68 -7.03
C ALA A 105 16.87 3.70 -7.97
N GLN A 106 17.38 4.89 -8.32
CA GLN A 106 18.55 5.03 -9.19
C GLN A 106 19.80 4.35 -8.63
N ARG A 107 20.06 4.48 -7.32
CA ARG A 107 21.19 3.80 -6.66
C ARG A 107 21.10 2.27 -6.73
N ARG A 108 19.90 1.71 -6.90
CA ARG A 108 19.63 0.27 -6.97
C ARG A 108 19.34 -0.23 -8.38
N GLY A 109 19.50 0.63 -9.39
CA GLY A 109 19.27 0.26 -10.79
C GLY A 109 17.79 0.10 -11.15
N LEU A 110 16.88 0.73 -10.41
CA LEU A 110 15.47 0.81 -10.74
C LEU A 110 15.19 2.15 -11.44
N LEU A 111 14.74 2.07 -12.69
CA LEU A 111 14.61 3.21 -13.59
C LEU A 111 13.24 3.20 -14.26
N ASP A 112 12.61 4.36 -14.32
CA ASP A 112 11.53 4.66 -15.27
C ASP A 112 12.14 5.04 -16.64
N PRO A 113 11.33 5.15 -17.72
CA PRO A 113 11.83 5.49 -19.05
C PRO A 113 12.62 6.81 -19.09
N ASP A 114 12.17 7.83 -18.36
CA ASP A 114 12.82 9.14 -18.33
C ASP A 114 14.15 9.12 -17.57
N ALA A 115 14.24 8.43 -16.43
CA ALA A 115 15.50 8.22 -15.73
C ALA A 115 16.47 7.36 -16.54
N ALA A 116 16.00 6.31 -17.22
CA ALA A 116 16.84 5.51 -18.09
C ALA A 116 17.46 6.35 -19.20
N LYS A 117 16.64 7.16 -19.90
CA LYS A 117 17.11 8.09 -20.94
C LYS A 117 18.13 9.09 -20.40
N ARG A 118 17.85 9.75 -19.27
CA ARG A 118 18.77 10.73 -18.65
C ARG A 118 20.08 10.10 -18.19
N ALA A 119 20.05 8.85 -17.74
CA ALA A 119 21.22 8.12 -17.27
C ALA A 119 22.00 7.40 -18.40
N GLY A 120 21.57 7.54 -19.66
CA GLY A 120 22.20 6.86 -20.80
C GLY A 120 22.09 5.34 -20.71
N LYS A 121 20.95 4.82 -20.26
CA LYS A 121 20.65 3.38 -20.18
C LYS A 121 19.70 2.96 -21.30
N ASP A 122 19.92 1.75 -21.82
CA ASP A 122 19.16 1.22 -22.95
C ASP A 122 17.75 0.78 -22.57
N THR A 123 17.49 0.53 -21.27
CA THR A 123 16.21 0.02 -20.79
C THR A 123 15.83 0.62 -19.44
N SER A 124 14.52 0.58 -19.17
CA SER A 124 13.91 0.80 -17.87
C SER A 124 13.33 -0.52 -17.33
N ASN A 125 13.05 -0.58 -16.04
CA ASN A 125 12.54 -1.78 -15.35
C ASN A 125 11.52 -1.45 -14.26
N MET A 126 11.00 -0.21 -14.21
CA MET A 126 9.92 0.15 -13.32
C MET A 126 8.60 -0.49 -13.79
N ALA A 127 7.88 -1.11 -12.87
CA ALA A 127 6.57 -1.67 -13.11
C ALA A 127 5.51 -0.57 -13.25
N GLN A 128 4.52 -0.79 -14.11
CA GLN A 128 3.39 0.13 -14.30
C GLN A 128 2.61 0.30 -12.99
N GLY A 129 2.04 1.49 -12.77
CA GLY A 129 1.29 1.82 -11.54
C GLY A 129 2.17 2.39 -10.43
N PHE A 130 3.50 2.34 -10.58
CA PHE A 130 4.44 3.07 -9.74
C PHE A 130 4.86 4.37 -10.42
N ASN A 131 5.07 5.41 -9.61
CA ASN A 131 5.63 6.68 -10.02
C ASN A 131 7.00 6.88 -9.37
N ILE A 132 7.89 7.65 -10.00
CA ILE A 132 9.19 8.00 -9.41
C ILE A 132 9.20 9.47 -8.98
N SER A 133 9.60 9.77 -7.75
CA SER A 133 9.64 11.15 -7.26
C SER A 133 10.61 11.36 -6.09
N GLY A 134 10.78 12.62 -5.67
CA GLY A 134 11.67 13.02 -4.60
C GLY A 134 11.13 12.74 -3.19
N LEU A 135 12.00 12.84 -2.19
CA LEU A 135 11.66 12.66 -0.77
C LEU A 135 10.57 13.61 -0.27
N GLY A 136 10.38 14.76 -0.94
CA GLY A 136 9.30 15.70 -0.62
C GLY A 136 7.90 15.06 -0.67
N GLN A 137 7.69 14.02 -1.49
CA GLN A 137 6.41 13.30 -1.53
C GLN A 137 6.15 12.49 -0.24
N LEU A 138 7.20 12.02 0.45
CA LEU A 138 7.04 11.38 1.75
C LEU A 138 6.65 12.41 2.81
N ILE A 139 7.30 13.58 2.81
CA ILE A 139 6.98 14.68 3.73
C ILE A 139 5.54 15.15 3.52
N ASP A 140 5.16 15.37 2.26
CA ASP A 140 3.80 15.74 1.87
C ASP A 140 2.76 14.71 2.34
N ALA A 141 3.02 13.41 2.16
CA ALA A 141 2.14 12.35 2.66
C ALA A 141 2.03 12.38 4.20
N GLY A 142 3.13 12.64 4.91
CA GLY A 142 3.13 12.78 6.37
C GLY A 142 2.36 14.00 6.88
N ILE A 143 2.26 15.07 6.09
CA ILE A 143 1.47 16.27 6.41
C ILE A 143 -0.03 16.03 6.15
N GLN A 144 -0.36 15.34 5.06
CA GLN A 144 -1.74 15.10 4.64
C GLN A 144 -2.42 13.95 5.37
N ALA A 145 -1.66 12.97 5.84
CA ALA A 145 -2.16 11.81 6.56
C ALA A 145 -2.39 12.11 8.05
N ASP A 146 -3.42 11.51 8.63
CA ASP A 146 -3.61 11.50 10.08
C ASP A 146 -2.55 10.62 10.76
N ARG A 147 -2.11 9.55 10.09
CA ARG A 147 -1.13 8.60 10.61
C ARG A 147 -0.16 8.20 9.50
N LEU A 148 1.14 8.29 9.79
CA LEU A 148 2.20 7.73 8.95
C LEU A 148 2.68 6.42 9.57
N LEU A 149 2.53 5.31 8.84
CA LEU A 149 2.96 3.99 9.25
C LEU A 149 4.21 3.57 8.49
N VAL A 150 5.19 3.04 9.20
CA VAL A 150 6.46 2.61 8.63
C VAL A 150 6.60 1.10 8.78
N PHE A 151 6.87 0.44 7.67
CA PHE A 151 7.16 -0.99 7.59
C PHE A 151 8.61 -1.15 7.13
N GLY A 152 9.46 -1.59 8.05
CA GLY A 152 10.90 -1.77 7.86
C GLY A 152 11.40 -2.95 8.70
N ASP A 153 12.73 -3.10 8.78
CA ASP A 153 13.43 -4.03 9.68
C ASP A 153 14.04 -3.30 10.89
#